data_AF-A0A3Q0FA43-F1
#
_entry.id   AF-A0A3Q0FA43-F1
#
_cell.length_a   1.000
_cell.length_b   1.000
_cell.length_c   1.000
_cell.angle_alpha   90.00
_cell.angle_beta   90.00
_cell.angle_gamma   90.00
#
_symmetry.space_group_name_H-M   'P 1'
#
loop_
_entity.id
_entity.type
_entity.pdbx_description
1 polymer ?
#
loop_
_entity_poly.entity_id
_entity_poly.type
_entity_poly.pdbx_seq_one_letter_code
_entity_poly.pdbx_strand_id
1 'polypeptide(L)'
;MEMNSEEDPPPISLLDLPESTLDFILKCLSPKDLLTMSKVCVLLKRKCQSDRFWENHIKEKWGRVISDAVYKEWKWHIEIAKDGLLMKNNQTGSMGSFIGDWPNVCLCSYLQDCKFLTAQKSNNSMMSLYFSLQTGTFWFPAQVYKV
;
A
#
# COMPACT_ATOMS: atom_id res chain seq x y z
N MET A 1 -25.32 -19.98 54.05
CA MET A 1 -24.31 -18.99 53.62
C MET A 1 -24.06 -19.27 52.16
N GLU A 2 -24.76 -18.56 51.28
CA GLU A 2 -24.54 -18.64 49.83
C GLU A 2 -23.23 -17.91 49.54
N MET A 3 -22.27 -18.64 48.97
CA MET A 3 -20.96 -18.12 48.60
C MET A 3 -21.10 -17.62 47.16
N ASN A 4 -21.39 -16.33 47.01
CA ASN A 4 -21.39 -15.68 45.70
C ASN A 4 -19.95 -15.67 45.18
N SER A 5 -19.62 -16.58 44.28
CA SER A 5 -18.45 -16.48 43.43
C SER A 5 -18.70 -15.33 42.47
N GLU A 6 -18.12 -14.15 42.75
CA GLU A 6 -17.93 -13.11 41.74
C GLU A 6 -17.07 -13.71 40.63
N GLU A 7 -17.69 -14.20 39.56
CA GLU A 7 -16.97 -14.57 38.35
C GLU A 7 -16.42 -13.28 37.74
N ASP A 8 -15.09 -13.21 37.63
CA ASP A 8 -14.43 -12.14 36.89
C ASP A 8 -15.04 -12.04 35.49
N PRO A 9 -15.33 -10.82 35.00
CA PRO A 9 -15.87 -10.65 33.67
C PRO A 9 -14.92 -11.32 32.66
N PRO A 10 -15.45 -12.05 31.66
CA PRO A 10 -14.63 -12.76 30.70
C PRO A 10 -13.65 -11.80 30.02
N PRO A 11 -12.39 -12.22 29.80
CA PRO A 11 -11.36 -11.34 29.27
C PRO A 11 -11.77 -10.82 27.90
N ILE A 12 -11.81 -9.50 27.76
CA ILE A 12 -12.19 -8.83 26.52
C ILE A 12 -11.06 -8.99 25.50
N SER A 13 -11.36 -9.57 24.34
CA SER A 13 -10.40 -9.66 23.23
C SER A 13 -10.32 -8.33 22.47
N LEU A 14 -9.16 -8.06 21.86
CA LEU A 14 -9.00 -6.95 20.91
C LEU A 14 -10.02 -7.01 19.77
N LEU A 15 -10.41 -8.23 19.36
CA LEU A 15 -11.38 -8.45 18.28
C LEU A 15 -12.83 -8.23 18.71
N ASP A 16 -13.10 -8.15 20.02
CA ASP A 16 -14.43 -7.88 20.56
C ASP A 16 -14.71 -6.37 20.65
N LEU A 17 -13.71 -5.54 20.36
CA LEU A 17 -13.86 -4.09 20.34
C LEU A 17 -14.76 -3.63 19.17
N PRO A 18 -15.49 -2.51 19.34
CA PRO A 18 -16.19 -1.87 18.24
C PRO A 18 -15.26 -1.60 17.06
N GLU A 19 -15.79 -1.74 15.84
CA GLU A 19 -15.02 -1.61 14.61
C GLU A 19 -14.30 -0.27 14.49
N SER A 20 -14.94 0.83 14.91
CA SER A 20 -14.33 2.17 14.91
C SER A 20 -13.14 2.28 15.85
N THR A 21 -13.22 1.66 17.04
CA THR A 21 -12.13 1.64 18.02
C THR A 21 -10.95 0.82 17.49
N LEU A 22 -11.24 -0.37 16.95
CA LEU A 22 -10.20 -1.21 16.35
C LEU A 22 -9.53 -0.48 15.18
N ASP A 23 -10.30 0.15 14.31
CA ASP A 23 -9.77 0.90 13.17
C ASP A 23 -8.92 2.09 13.61
N PHE A 24 -9.32 2.80 14.68
CA PHE A 24 -8.52 3.88 15.25
C PHE A 24 -7.17 3.37 15.78
N ILE A 25 -7.17 2.26 16.53
CA ILE A 25 -5.94 1.63 17.04
C ILE A 25 -5.02 1.28 15.87
N LEU A 26 -5.56 0.63 14.83
CA LEU A 26 -4.77 0.24 13.66
C LEU A 26 -4.20 1.46 12.91
N LYS A 27 -4.94 2.58 12.86
CA LYS A 27 -4.48 3.82 12.22
C LYS A 27 -3.29 4.46 12.94
N CYS A 28 -3.15 4.22 14.25
CA CYS A 28 -2.03 4.74 15.04
C CYS A 28 -0.74 3.91 14.91
N LEU A 29 -0.80 2.73 14.29
CA LEU A 29 0.35 1.86 14.16
C LEU A 29 1.33 2.36 13.09
N SER A 30 2.62 2.05 13.29
CA SER A 30 3.60 2.26 12.23
C SER A 30 3.39 1.27 11.07
N PRO A 31 3.90 1.55 9.86
CA PRO A 31 3.85 0.60 8.74
C PRO A 31 4.44 -0.79 9.06
N LYS A 32 5.45 -0.85 9.93
CA LYS A 32 6.06 -2.12 10.38
C LYS A 32 5.11 -2.88 11.32
N ASP A 33 4.45 -2.17 12.23
CA ASP A 33 3.54 -2.78 13.19
C ASP A 33 2.24 -3.22 12.53
N LEU A 34 1.74 -2.46 11.54
CA LEU A 34 0.64 -2.88 10.67
C LEU A 34 0.94 -4.20 9.95
N LEU A 35 2.16 -4.34 9.44
CA LEU A 35 2.62 -5.60 8.84
C LEU A 35 2.63 -6.74 9.85
N THR A 36 3.12 -6.50 11.07
CA THR A 36 3.14 -7.49 12.15
C THR A 36 1.71 -7.92 12.52
N MET A 37 0.80 -6.96 12.73
CA MET A 37 -0.60 -7.22 13.02
C MET A 37 -1.32 -7.98 11.90
N SER A 38 -0.94 -7.73 10.65
CA SER A 38 -1.52 -8.45 9.50
C SER A 38 -1.21 -9.95 9.48
N LYS A 39 -0.24 -10.42 10.28
CA LYS A 39 0.15 -11.84 10.38
C LYS A 39 -0.59 -12.60 11.49
N VAL A 40 -1.30 -11.90 12.37
CA VAL A 40 -1.92 -12.50 13.57
C VAL A 40 -3.15 -13.34 13.22
N CYS A 41 -4.08 -12.79 12.43
CA CYS A 41 -5.27 -13.51 12.00
C CYS A 41 -5.79 -12.99 10.66
N VAL A 42 -6.71 -13.73 10.03
CA VAL A 42 -7.26 -13.39 8.70
C VAL A 42 -8.02 -12.06 8.72
N LEU A 43 -8.73 -11.75 9.81
CA LEU A 43 -9.46 -10.48 9.96
C LEU A 43 -8.50 -9.29 10.01
N LEU A 44 -7.48 -9.36 10.88
CA LEU A 44 -6.46 -8.32 10.99
C LEU A 44 -5.63 -8.21 9.71
N LYS A 45 -5.37 -9.32 9.01
CA LYS A 45 -4.74 -9.30 7.68
C LYS A 45 -5.51 -8.42 6.71
N ARG A 46 -6.82 -8.64 6.58
CA ARG A 46 -7.67 -7.87 5.66
C ARG A 46 -7.74 -6.40 6.06
N LYS A 47 -7.86 -6.10 7.35
CA LYS A 47 -7.92 -4.72 7.84
C LYS A 47 -6.60 -3.99 7.67
N CYS A 48 -5.49 -4.53 8.19
CA CYS A 48 -4.18 -3.86 8.18
C CYS A 48 -3.62 -3.64 6.78
N GLN A 49 -4.01 -4.48 5.80
CA GLN A 49 -3.56 -4.33 4.42
C GLN A 49 -4.49 -3.44 3.57
N SER A 50 -5.60 -2.94 4.14
CA SER A 50 -6.53 -2.05 3.45
C SER A 50 -5.91 -0.70 3.13
N ASP A 51 -6.11 -0.23 1.90
CA ASP A 51 -5.53 1.01 1.36
C ASP A 51 -5.69 2.24 2.26
N ARG A 52 -6.83 2.40 2.95
CA ARG A 52 -7.12 3.54 3.84
C ARG A 52 -6.06 3.81 4.92
N PHE A 53 -5.39 2.76 5.40
CA PHE A 53 -4.33 2.90 6.41
C PHE A 53 -3.01 3.33 5.78
N TRP A 54 -2.77 2.93 4.53
CA TRP A 54 -1.52 3.20 3.81
C TRP A 54 -1.49 4.56 3.12
N GLU A 55 -2.65 5.08 2.71
CA GLU A 55 -2.77 6.44 2.14
C GLU A 55 -2.20 7.51 3.07
N ASN A 56 -2.53 7.44 4.37
CA ASN A 56 -2.03 8.40 5.36
C ASN A 56 -0.51 8.31 5.48
N HIS A 57 0.04 7.09 5.59
CA HIS A 57 1.49 6.89 5.68
C HIS A 57 2.24 7.35 4.44
N ILE A 58 1.66 7.16 3.24
CA ILE A 58 2.25 7.67 2.00
C ILE A 58 2.29 9.19 2.02
N LYS A 59 1.18 9.83 2.40
CA LYS A 59 1.07 11.28 2.45
C LYS A 59 2.03 11.89 3.48
N GLU A 60 2.14 11.29 4.66
CA GLU A 60 3.05 11.74 5.72
C GLU A 60 4.52 11.65 5.27
N LYS A 61 4.90 10.56 4.60
CA LYS A 61 6.29 10.30 4.26
C LYS A 61 6.75 10.90 2.95
N TRP A 62 5.90 10.85 1.92
CA TRP A 62 6.24 11.26 0.56
C TRP A 62 5.27 12.28 -0.02
N GLY A 63 4.32 12.82 0.73
CA GLY A 63 3.34 13.80 0.22
C GLY A 63 3.94 15.11 -0.30
N ARG A 64 5.23 15.38 -0.04
CA ARG A 64 5.98 16.50 -0.64
C ARG A 64 6.58 16.18 -2.02
N VAL A 65 6.72 14.90 -2.36
CA VAL A 65 7.42 14.41 -3.56
C VAL A 65 6.47 13.73 -4.53
N ILE A 66 5.47 13.02 -4.01
CA ILE A 66 4.44 12.34 -4.79
C ILE A 66 3.37 13.35 -5.17
N SER A 67 3.18 13.50 -6.48
CA SER A 67 2.11 14.30 -7.07
C SER A 67 0.98 13.40 -7.61
N ASP A 68 -0.11 14.02 -8.06
CA ASP A 68 -1.20 13.32 -8.73
C ASP A 68 -0.74 12.52 -9.97
N ALA A 69 0.33 12.98 -10.64
CA ALA A 69 0.93 12.27 -11.76
C ALA A 69 1.46 10.89 -11.34
N VAL A 70 2.05 10.80 -10.15
CA VAL A 70 2.59 9.54 -9.61
C VAL A 70 1.47 8.56 -9.29
N TYR A 71 0.36 9.04 -8.72
CA TYR A 71 -0.81 8.20 -8.46
C TYR A 71 -1.47 7.69 -9.76
N LYS A 72 -1.54 8.54 -10.80
CA LYS A 72 -2.02 8.13 -12.13
C LYS A 72 -1.12 7.06 -12.73
N GLU A 73 0.20 7.26 -12.68
CA GLU A 73 1.19 6.30 -13.15
C GLU A 73 1.03 4.97 -12.42
N TRP A 74 1.00 4.98 -11.09
CA TRP A 74 0.81 3.78 -10.27
C TRP A 74 -0.48 3.03 -10.63
N LYS A 75 -1.59 3.75 -10.81
CA LYS A 75 -2.88 3.15 -11.17
C LYS A 75 -2.82 2.47 -12.55
N TRP A 76 -2.21 3.13 -13.53
CA TRP A 76 -2.00 2.53 -14.86
C TRP A 76 -1.14 1.28 -14.78
N HIS A 77 -0.05 1.28 -13.99
CA HIS A 77 0.78 0.08 -13.78
C HIS A 77 -0.01 -1.09 -13.19
N ILE A 78 -0.91 -0.82 -12.25
CA ILE A 78 -1.80 -1.85 -11.69
C ILE A 78 -2.76 -2.38 -12.75
N GLU A 79 -3.34 -1.52 -13.58
CA GLU A 79 -4.27 -1.91 -14.65
C GLU A 79 -3.55 -2.78 -15.70
N ILE A 80 -2.36 -2.37 -16.15
CA ILE A 80 -1.52 -3.16 -17.07
C ILE A 80 -1.14 -4.51 -16.47
N ALA A 81 -0.75 -4.54 -15.19
CA ALA A 81 -0.41 -5.79 -14.50
C ALA A 81 -1.62 -6.74 -14.37
N LYS A 82 -2.83 -6.20 -14.16
CA LYS A 82 -4.07 -6.99 -14.09
C LYS A 82 -4.47 -7.58 -15.43
N ASP A 83 -4.27 -6.83 -16.51
CA ASP A 83 -4.61 -7.26 -17.86
C ASP A 83 -3.65 -8.30 -18.43
N GLY A 84 -2.63 -8.71 -17.65
CA GLY A 84 -1.64 -9.68 -18.09
C GLY A 84 -0.77 -9.19 -19.26
N LEU A 85 -0.92 -7.91 -19.64
CA LEU A 85 -0.11 -7.21 -20.62
C LEU A 85 1.24 -6.84 -19.98
N LEU A 86 1.90 -7.81 -19.33
CA LEU A 86 3.32 -7.74 -19.13
C LEU A 86 3.94 -7.70 -20.52
N MET A 87 4.18 -6.48 -21.01
CA MET A 87 5.30 -6.23 -21.90
C MET A 87 6.49 -6.93 -21.25
N LYS A 88 6.84 -8.10 -21.77
CA LYS A 88 8.07 -8.82 -21.46
C LYS A 88 9.22 -7.96 -21.95
N ASN A 89 9.46 -6.82 -21.30
CA ASN A 89 10.64 -6.06 -21.58
C ASN A 89 11.75 -6.67 -20.74
N ASN A 90 12.38 -7.71 -21.30
CA ASN A 90 13.63 -8.30 -20.81
C ASN A 90 14.81 -7.31 -20.94
N GLN A 91 14.56 -6.00 -20.89
CA GLN A 91 15.60 -4.99 -21.02
C GLN A 91 16.13 -4.66 -19.64
N THR A 92 16.99 -5.55 -19.14
CA THR A 92 18.05 -5.16 -18.22
C THR A 92 18.78 -3.94 -18.81
N GLY A 93 18.50 -2.74 -18.28
CA GLY A 93 19.26 -1.52 -18.58
C GLY A 93 18.57 -0.43 -19.40
N SER A 94 17.27 -0.51 -19.69
CA SER A 94 16.59 0.56 -20.44
C SER A 94 16.03 1.65 -19.53
N MET A 95 16.50 2.88 -19.73
CA MET A 95 15.94 4.10 -19.14
C MET A 95 14.54 4.28 -19.73
N GLY A 96 13.49 3.85 -19.01
CA GLY A 96 12.13 4.40 -19.13
C GLY A 96 11.56 4.75 -20.50
N SER A 97 10.56 4.03 -21.02
CA SER A 97 9.75 4.54 -22.13
C SER A 97 8.70 5.55 -21.66
N PHE A 98 8.48 6.58 -22.48
CA PHE A 98 7.44 7.57 -22.31
C PHE A 98 6.31 7.31 -23.30
N ILE A 99 5.04 7.43 -22.89
CA ILE A 99 3.87 7.40 -23.78
C ILE A 99 3.07 8.69 -23.58
N GLY A 100 2.71 9.35 -24.69
CA GLY A 100 1.83 10.52 -24.70
C GLY A 100 2.53 11.83 -25.07
N ASP A 101 1.72 12.87 -25.26
CA ASP A 101 2.16 14.20 -25.62
C ASP A 101 2.24 15.10 -24.38
N TRP A 102 3.28 15.93 -24.29
CA TRP A 102 3.45 16.88 -23.20
C TRP A 102 2.24 17.81 -23.05
N PRO A 103 1.75 18.09 -21.82
CA PRO A 103 2.32 17.74 -20.51
C PRO A 103 1.83 16.40 -19.93
N ASN A 104 1.00 15.65 -20.65
CA ASN A 104 0.39 14.41 -20.17
C ASN A 104 1.22 13.19 -20.59
N VAL A 105 2.48 13.15 -20.14
CA VAL A 105 3.41 12.07 -20.45
C VAL A 105 3.35 10.99 -19.37
N CYS A 106 3.23 9.73 -19.77
CA CYS A 106 3.22 8.53 -18.91
C CYS A 106 4.57 7.80 -18.98
N LEU A 107 5.03 7.21 -17.88
CA LEU A 107 6.36 6.66 -17.65
C LEU A 107 6.34 5.13 -17.56
N CYS A 108 6.11 4.48 -18.69
CA CYS A 108 5.67 3.09 -18.74
C CYS A 108 6.72 2.02 -18.36
N SER A 109 8.02 2.32 -18.31
CA SER A 109 9.05 1.26 -18.12
C SER A 109 9.98 1.42 -16.91
N TYR A 110 9.63 2.22 -15.91
CA TYR A 110 10.45 2.40 -14.70
C TYR A 110 10.19 1.37 -13.59
N LEU A 111 9.27 0.44 -13.79
CA LEU A 111 8.96 -0.62 -12.84
C LEU A 111 9.65 -1.93 -13.21
N GLN A 112 10.67 -2.30 -12.43
CA GLN A 112 11.32 -3.60 -12.54
C GLN A 112 10.49 -4.65 -11.77
N ASP A 113 10.00 -5.66 -12.48
CA ASP A 113 9.39 -6.90 -11.94
C ASP A 113 8.13 -6.72 -11.04
N CYS A 114 6.99 -6.40 -11.65
CA CYS A 114 5.67 -6.36 -11.00
C CYS A 114 5.05 -7.74 -10.68
N LYS A 115 5.83 -8.82 -10.61
CA LYS A 115 5.30 -10.17 -10.27
C LYS A 115 4.65 -10.21 -8.88
N PHE A 116 5.03 -9.28 -7.99
CA PHE A 116 4.39 -9.09 -6.69
C PHE A 116 2.97 -8.50 -6.81
N LEU A 117 2.71 -7.63 -7.80
CA LEU A 117 1.40 -7.01 -8.01
C LEU A 117 0.40 -7.99 -8.64
N THR A 118 0.85 -8.90 -9.51
CA THR A 118 -0.02 -9.90 -10.16
C THR A 118 -0.50 -10.99 -9.20
N ALA A 119 0.30 -11.36 -8.20
CA ALA A 119 -0.13 -12.25 -7.12
C ALA A 119 -1.15 -11.58 -6.18
N GLN A 120 -1.12 -10.25 -6.10
CA GLN A 120 -1.94 -9.45 -5.20
C GLN A 120 -3.15 -8.88 -5.92
N LYS A 121 -4.10 -9.75 -6.24
CA LYS A 121 -5.45 -9.42 -6.75
C LYS A 121 -6.30 -8.59 -5.76
N SER A 122 -5.71 -8.03 -4.70
CA SER A 122 -6.40 -7.50 -3.53
C SER A 122 -6.29 -5.99 -3.41
N ASN A 123 -7.27 -5.42 -2.69
CA ASN A 123 -7.54 -4.01 -2.36
C ASN A 123 -6.41 -3.30 -1.55
N ASN A 124 -5.15 -3.63 -1.83
CA ASN A 124 -3.97 -3.24 -1.07
C ASN A 124 -2.98 -2.50 -1.99
N SER A 125 -3.50 -1.77 -2.98
CA SER A 125 -2.72 -1.05 -3.99
C SER A 125 -1.78 -0.01 -3.37
N MET A 126 -2.22 0.66 -2.30
CA MET A 126 -1.47 1.69 -1.60
C MET A 126 -0.41 1.08 -0.69
N MET A 127 -0.70 -0.06 -0.08
CA MET A 127 0.32 -0.82 0.65
C MET A 127 1.49 -1.19 -0.28
N SER A 128 1.17 -1.74 -1.46
CA SER A 128 2.17 -2.10 -2.45
C SER A 128 2.94 -0.88 -2.98
N LEU A 129 2.28 0.26 -3.19
CA LEU A 129 2.94 1.52 -3.53
C LEU A 129 3.93 1.95 -2.43
N TYR A 130 3.51 1.94 -1.16
CA TYR A 130 4.35 2.30 -0.02
C TYR A 130 5.64 1.48 -0.02
N PHE A 131 5.53 0.15 -0.14
CA PHE A 131 6.72 -0.70 -0.15
C PHE A 131 7.56 -0.51 -1.41
N SER A 132 6.95 -0.32 -2.58
CA SER A 132 7.70 -0.17 -3.82
C SER A 132 8.54 1.12 -3.84
N LEU A 133 8.01 2.18 -3.24
CA LEU A 133 8.75 3.42 -2.97
C LEU A 133 9.85 3.21 -1.94
N GLN A 134 9.57 2.44 -0.88
CA GLN A 134 10.52 2.17 0.19
C GLN A 134 11.71 1.31 -0.27
N THR A 135 11.47 0.32 -1.13
CA THR A 135 12.49 -0.60 -1.64
C THR A 135 13.19 -0.08 -2.87
N GLY A 136 12.67 0.99 -3.50
CA GLY A 136 13.18 1.46 -4.78
C GLY A 136 12.95 0.44 -5.88
N THR A 137 11.81 -0.23 -5.89
CA THR A 137 11.36 -1.01 -7.06
C THR A 137 10.48 -0.17 -7.98
N PHE A 138 9.84 0.87 -7.42
CA PHE A 138 9.14 1.92 -8.15
C PHE A 138 9.92 3.24 -8.05
N TRP A 139 10.21 3.83 -9.19
CA TRP A 139 10.80 5.17 -9.29
C TRP A 139 10.03 5.99 -10.31
N PHE A 140 9.98 7.29 -10.09
CA PHE A 140 9.43 8.25 -11.03
C PHE A 140 10.37 9.46 -11.09
N PRO A 141 10.52 10.11 -12.25
CA PRO A 141 11.23 11.37 -12.36
C PRO A 141 10.45 12.43 -11.59
N ALA A 142 11.05 12.96 -10.53
CA ALA A 142 10.53 14.13 -9.84
C ALA A 142 10.94 15.40 -10.61
N GLN A 143 9.96 16.24 -10.94
CA GLN A 143 10.26 17.58 -11.45
C GLN A 143 10.72 18.45 -10.28
N VAL A 144 12.04 18.63 -10.17
CA VAL A 144 12.61 19.62 -9.26
C VAL A 144 12.56 20.97 -9.97
N TYR A 145 11.56 21.79 -9.67
CA TYR A 145 11.63 23.20 -10.01
C TYR A 145 12.78 23.79 -9.20
N LYS A 146 13.87 24.19 -9.89
CA LYS A 146 14.86 25.08 -9.29
C LYS A 146 14.15 26.42 -9.06
N VAL A 147 13.98 26.79 -7.79
CA VAL A 147 13.63 28.15 -7.37
C VAL A 147 14.87 29.02 -7.50
#